data_AF-A0A382PW49-F1
#
_entry.id   AF-A0A382PW49-F1
#
_cell.length_a   1.000
_cell.length_b   1.000
_cell.length_c   1.000
_cell.angle_alpha   90.00
_cell.angle_beta   90.00
_cell.angle_gamma   90.00
#
_symmetry.space_group_name_H-M   'P 1'
#
loop_
_entity.id
_entity.type
_entity.pdbx_description
1 polymer ?
#
loop_
_entity_poly.entity_id
_entity_poly.type
_entity_poly.pdbx_seq_one_letter_code
_entity_poly.pdbx_strand_id
1 'polypeptide(L)'
;RRLIKTEKIDTVFGNPERAKGGTHWVIVGTCFLMLSWLYYSWDIAKSLYPNSANELCQVAKVNESLLSLKYLFPIEERQHKSTAIIKRENININKYIVEIQNSPDLKNQDKEKFISLLNKTQLMIPSLTEEKYLETDIKNIINELTNRIKQLTVNFPKDSYPPALSEEEENKRIEALKKQKGWGATGMEVPPLPETKTGLKFHTAAEELNSISDEFFAMKNHNTEYLRQSQEIFAEIKEYKDELDDSQELEKTYIKEIKKLVRRIDYASIFPPNALDEMEKSIRAFDGVQKKEQGAIRIKDALLFPAGTIVNSGPTCAEDGPGRWLPKPSDTFRIFGDL
;
A
#
# COMPACT_ATOMS: atom_id res chain seq x y z
N ARG A 1 10.81 -14.78 -66.62
CA ARG A 1 10.25 -14.44 -65.29
C ARG A 1 10.91 -15.33 -64.24
N ARG A 2 11.94 -14.84 -63.52
CA ARG A 2 12.45 -15.50 -62.31
C ARG A 2 11.50 -15.15 -61.17
N LEU A 3 10.88 -16.14 -60.56
CA LEU A 3 10.09 -15.97 -59.34
C LEU A 3 11.05 -15.52 -58.24
N ILE A 4 11.00 -14.24 -57.88
CA ILE A 4 11.60 -13.75 -56.64
C ILE A 4 10.79 -14.41 -55.53
N LYS A 5 11.38 -15.44 -54.91
CA LYS A 5 10.90 -16.02 -53.68
C LYS A 5 10.89 -14.88 -52.67
N THR A 6 9.71 -14.40 -52.29
CA THR A 6 9.54 -13.54 -51.11
C THR A 6 9.87 -14.41 -49.90
N GLU A 7 11.15 -14.51 -49.59
CA GLU A 7 11.62 -15.10 -48.34
C GLU A 7 11.04 -14.23 -47.22
N LYS A 8 10.31 -14.84 -46.27
CA LYS A 8 9.88 -14.14 -45.06
C LYS A 8 11.15 -13.86 -44.24
N ILE A 9 11.77 -12.71 -44.45
CA ILE A 9 12.98 -12.26 -43.73
C ILE A 9 12.60 -11.59 -42.39
N ASP A 10 11.59 -12.15 -41.70
CA ASP A 10 11.08 -11.61 -40.43
C ASP A 10 11.79 -12.18 -39.20
N THR A 11 12.80 -13.04 -39.38
CA THR A 11 13.63 -13.51 -38.27
C THR A 11 14.79 -12.53 -38.04
N VAL A 12 14.71 -11.79 -36.93
CA VAL A 12 15.75 -10.85 -36.46
C VAL A 12 17.05 -11.59 -36.09
N PHE A 13 16.97 -12.87 -35.75
CA PHE A 13 18.10 -13.73 -35.38
C PHE A 13 18.34 -14.82 -36.43
N GLY A 14 19.61 -15.02 -36.82
CA GLY A 14 20.04 -16.13 -37.69
C GLY A 14 20.26 -15.81 -39.18
N ASN A 15 20.08 -14.56 -39.63
CA ASN A 15 20.44 -14.17 -41.01
C ASN A 15 21.92 -13.69 -41.08
N PRO A 16 22.82 -14.45 -41.74
CA PRO A 16 24.24 -14.11 -41.83
C PRO A 16 24.54 -12.82 -42.60
N GLU A 17 23.63 -12.34 -43.45
CA GLU A 17 23.81 -11.06 -44.16
C GLU A 17 23.56 -9.85 -43.25
N ARG A 18 22.61 -9.92 -42.32
CA ARG A 18 22.38 -8.86 -41.32
C ARG A 18 23.43 -8.85 -40.21
N ALA A 19 24.03 -10.00 -39.87
CA ALA A 19 25.13 -10.10 -38.90
C ALA A 19 26.45 -9.45 -39.38
N LYS A 20 26.59 -9.20 -40.69
CA LYS A 20 27.70 -8.43 -41.27
C LYS A 20 27.56 -6.91 -41.07
N GLY A 21 26.36 -6.43 -40.73
CA GLY A 21 26.11 -5.02 -40.45
C GLY A 21 26.52 -4.63 -39.03
N GLY A 22 27.08 -3.43 -38.86
CA GLY A 22 27.51 -2.91 -37.54
C GLY A 22 26.36 -2.78 -36.53
N THR A 23 25.12 -2.60 -37.00
CA THR A 23 23.93 -2.49 -36.14
C THR A 23 23.63 -3.76 -35.33
N HIS A 24 23.89 -4.94 -35.90
CA HIS A 24 23.72 -6.22 -35.19
C HIS A 24 24.63 -6.30 -33.96
N TRP A 25 25.92 -5.96 -34.13
CA TRP A 25 26.91 -5.99 -33.05
C TRP A 25 26.67 -4.93 -31.99
N VAL A 26 26.14 -3.75 -32.37
CA VAL A 26 25.69 -2.74 -31.41
C VAL A 26 24.55 -3.27 -30.55
N ILE A 27 23.55 -3.92 -31.15
CA ILE A 27 22.42 -4.51 -30.40
C ILE A 27 22.91 -5.62 -29.47
N VAL A 28 23.67 -6.59 -30.00
CA VAL A 28 24.19 -7.72 -29.20
C VAL A 28 25.10 -7.23 -28.07
N GLY A 29 26.00 -6.29 -28.35
CA GLY A 29 26.87 -5.69 -27.33
C GLY A 29 26.09 -4.94 -26.26
N THR A 30 25.06 -4.18 -26.65
CA THR A 30 24.19 -3.47 -25.69
C THR A 30 23.40 -4.45 -24.83
N CYS A 31 22.82 -5.50 -25.42
CA CYS A 31 22.11 -6.56 -24.68
C CYS A 31 23.04 -7.27 -23.70
N PHE A 32 24.28 -7.57 -24.12
CA PHE A 32 25.28 -8.18 -23.24
C PHE A 32 25.61 -7.28 -22.04
N LEU A 33 25.89 -6.00 -22.28
CA LEU A 33 26.15 -5.03 -21.21
C LEU A 33 24.98 -4.88 -20.25
N MET A 34 23.75 -4.82 -20.78
CA MET A 34 22.53 -4.75 -19.97
C MET A 34 22.32 -6.01 -19.12
N LEU A 35 22.55 -7.20 -19.68
CA LEU A 35 22.46 -8.47 -18.95
C LEU A 35 23.54 -8.58 -17.86
N SER A 36 24.78 -8.22 -18.18
CA SER A 36 25.86 -8.17 -17.19
C SER A 36 25.54 -7.18 -16.07
N TRP A 37 25.03 -6.00 -16.40
CA TRP A 37 24.63 -5.02 -15.40
C TRP A 37 23.47 -5.53 -14.55
N LEU A 38 22.40 -6.08 -15.13
CA LEU A 38 21.29 -6.67 -14.37
C LEU A 38 21.75 -7.77 -13.41
N TYR A 39 22.69 -8.61 -13.86
CA TYR A 39 23.17 -9.75 -13.06
C TYR A 39 24.13 -9.36 -11.94
N TYR A 40 25.04 -8.40 -12.17
CA TYR A 40 26.08 -8.03 -11.20
C TYR A 40 25.78 -6.76 -10.39
N SER A 41 24.82 -5.92 -10.80
CA SER A 41 24.52 -4.63 -10.16
C SER A 41 24.27 -4.71 -8.66
N TRP A 42 23.56 -5.74 -8.20
CA TRP A 42 23.28 -5.98 -6.79
C TRP A 42 24.54 -6.33 -5.98
N ASP A 43 25.44 -7.14 -6.54
CA ASP A 43 26.73 -7.47 -5.91
C ASP A 43 27.69 -6.26 -5.93
N ILE A 44 27.65 -5.46 -6.99
CA ILE A 44 28.37 -4.18 -7.08
C ILE A 44 27.85 -3.22 -6.01
N ALA A 45 26.53 -3.15 -5.80
CA ALA A 45 25.91 -2.35 -4.75
C ALA A 45 26.39 -2.79 -3.37
N LYS A 46 26.40 -4.11 -3.12
CA LYS A 46 26.86 -4.69 -1.86
C LYS A 46 28.33 -4.42 -1.58
N SER A 47 29.17 -4.46 -2.60
CA SER A 47 30.61 -4.23 -2.46
C SER A 47 30.96 -2.74 -2.29
N LEU A 48 30.39 -1.87 -3.14
CA LEU A 48 30.72 -0.45 -3.16
C LEU A 48 29.93 0.37 -2.14
N TYR A 49 28.71 -0.06 -1.81
CA TYR A 49 27.78 0.63 -0.93
C TYR A 49 27.09 -0.36 0.04
N PRO A 50 27.83 -0.96 0.98
CA PRO A 50 27.30 -2.02 1.86
C PRO A 50 26.07 -1.60 2.67
N ASN A 51 25.96 -0.31 3.01
CA ASN A 51 24.84 0.22 3.79
C ASN A 51 23.62 0.59 2.94
N SER A 52 23.73 0.59 1.61
CA SER A 52 22.67 1.04 0.71
C SER A 52 21.39 0.23 0.88
N ALA A 53 21.52 -1.09 1.10
CA ALA A 53 20.36 -1.94 1.32
C ALA A 53 19.61 -1.62 2.62
N ASN A 54 20.34 -1.35 3.71
CA ASN A 54 19.74 -0.95 4.96
C ASN A 54 19.05 0.43 4.85
N GLU A 55 19.71 1.40 4.20
CA GLU A 55 19.14 2.73 3.96
C GLU A 55 17.87 2.65 3.10
N LEU A 56 17.89 1.86 2.02
CA LEU A 56 16.72 1.62 1.17
C LEU A 56 15.61 0.91 1.93
N CYS A 57 15.93 -0.04 2.82
CA CYS A 57 14.96 -0.65 3.71
C CYS A 57 14.28 0.39 4.63
N GLN A 58 15.02 1.32 5.23
CA GLN A 58 14.39 2.38 6.06
C GLN A 58 13.54 3.34 5.21
N VAL A 59 13.98 3.65 3.99
CA VAL A 59 13.17 4.43 3.03
C VAL A 59 11.88 3.68 2.66
N ALA A 60 11.97 2.37 2.45
CA ALA A 60 10.83 1.51 2.13
C ALA A 60 9.81 1.48 3.27
N LYS A 61 10.26 1.46 4.54
CA LYS A 61 9.38 1.58 5.71
C LYS A 61 8.58 2.88 5.68
N VAL A 62 9.23 4.02 5.45
CA VAL A 62 8.51 5.31 5.34
C VAL A 62 7.51 5.28 4.18
N ASN A 63 7.90 4.73 3.04
CA ASN A 63 7.00 4.61 1.88
C ASN A 63 5.78 3.74 2.20
N GLU A 64 5.95 2.63 2.93
CA GLU A 64 4.87 1.76 3.37
C GLU A 64 3.96 2.44 4.39
N SER A 65 4.52 3.13 5.39
CA SER A 65 3.75 3.92 6.36
C SER A 65 2.89 4.98 5.66
N LEU A 66 3.46 5.66 4.66
CA LEU A 66 2.73 6.60 3.84
C LEU A 66 1.71 5.93 2.93
N LEU A 67 1.95 4.71 2.44
CA LEU A 67 1.05 4.02 1.52
C LEU A 67 -0.33 3.83 2.15
N SER A 68 -0.36 3.40 3.42
CA SER A 68 -1.61 3.23 4.19
C SER A 68 -2.42 4.52 4.24
N LEU A 69 -1.77 5.65 4.50
CA LEU A 69 -2.42 6.97 4.51
C LEU A 69 -2.80 7.44 3.09
N LYS A 70 -1.91 7.27 2.12
CA LYS A 70 -2.10 7.68 0.71
C LYS A 70 -3.25 6.95 0.04
N TYR A 71 -3.51 5.70 0.43
CA TYR A 71 -4.60 4.88 -0.11
C TYR A 71 -5.99 5.51 0.05
N LEU A 72 -6.18 6.40 1.04
CA LEU A 72 -7.44 7.10 1.28
C LEU A 72 -7.66 8.26 0.30
N PHE A 73 -6.56 8.83 -0.21
CA PHE A 73 -6.54 10.06 -0.99
C PHE A 73 -6.32 9.77 -2.48
N PRO A 74 -6.78 10.65 -3.38
CA PRO A 74 -6.51 10.57 -4.82
C PRO A 74 -5.06 10.99 -5.13
N ILE A 75 -4.08 10.31 -4.53
CA ILE A 75 -2.65 10.54 -4.77
C ILE A 75 -2.18 9.69 -5.95
N GLU A 76 -2.55 8.41 -5.96
CA GLU A 76 -2.33 7.48 -7.08
C GLU A 76 -3.65 7.12 -7.80
N GLU A 77 -4.77 7.06 -7.06
CA GLU A 77 -6.10 6.79 -7.61
C GLU A 77 -6.81 8.08 -8.11
N ARG A 78 -7.81 7.94 -9.00
CA ARG A 78 -8.57 9.08 -9.56
C ARG A 78 -9.56 9.74 -8.59
N GLN A 79 -9.91 9.08 -7.48
CA GLN A 79 -10.93 9.51 -6.52
C GLN A 79 -10.59 9.00 -5.12
N HIS A 80 -11.14 9.64 -4.07
CA HIS A 80 -11.00 9.14 -2.69
C HIS A 80 -11.56 7.73 -2.54
N LYS A 81 -10.96 6.95 -1.64
CA LYS A 81 -11.44 5.59 -1.36
C LYS A 81 -12.87 5.56 -0.83
N SER A 82 -13.21 6.51 0.04
CA SER A 82 -14.55 6.70 0.57
C SER A 82 -15.56 6.93 -0.55
N THR A 83 -15.26 7.80 -1.51
CA THR A 83 -16.10 8.06 -2.69
C THR A 83 -16.28 6.81 -3.55
N ALA A 84 -15.21 6.06 -3.79
CA ALA A 84 -15.27 4.82 -4.55
C ALA A 84 -16.16 3.76 -3.87
N ILE A 85 -16.07 3.63 -2.55
CA ILE A 85 -16.89 2.71 -1.75
C ILE A 85 -18.36 3.16 -1.78
N ILE A 86 -18.64 4.43 -1.49
CA ILE A 86 -20.01 4.97 -1.51
C ILE A 86 -20.67 4.75 -2.88
N LYS A 87 -19.95 5.04 -3.97
CA LYS A 87 -20.46 4.83 -5.33
C LYS A 87 -20.75 3.36 -5.60
N ARG A 88 -19.82 2.48 -5.22
CA ARG A 88 -19.97 1.02 -5.40
C ARG A 88 -21.16 0.48 -4.60
N GLU A 89 -21.27 0.84 -3.33
CA GLU A 89 -22.36 0.32 -2.48
C GLU A 89 -23.72 0.89 -2.88
N ASN A 90 -23.81 2.15 -3.35
CA ASN A 90 -25.05 2.66 -3.95
C ASN A 90 -25.47 1.86 -5.20
N ILE A 91 -24.52 1.48 -6.06
CA ILE A 91 -24.80 0.61 -7.22
C ILE A 91 -25.27 -0.77 -6.75
N ASN A 92 -24.60 -1.35 -5.74
CA ASN A 92 -24.98 -2.65 -5.18
C ASN A 92 -26.37 -2.61 -4.53
N ILE A 93 -26.71 -1.56 -3.77
CA ILE A 93 -28.02 -1.36 -3.18
C ILE A 93 -29.10 -1.38 -4.26
N ASN A 94 -28.94 -0.56 -5.31
CA ASN A 94 -29.90 -0.50 -6.42
C ASN A 94 -30.02 -1.86 -7.13
N LYS A 95 -28.89 -2.54 -7.35
CA LYS A 95 -28.87 -3.89 -7.93
C LYS A 95 -29.67 -4.87 -7.08
N TYR A 96 -29.44 -4.90 -5.76
CA TYR A 96 -30.17 -5.77 -4.84
C TYR A 96 -31.66 -5.43 -4.77
N ILE A 97 -32.04 -4.16 -4.80
CA ILE A 97 -33.46 -3.75 -4.86
C ILE A 97 -34.13 -4.37 -6.09
N VAL A 98 -33.51 -4.25 -7.26
CA VAL A 98 -34.04 -4.81 -8.52
C VAL A 98 -34.10 -6.35 -8.48
N GLU A 99 -33.06 -7.01 -7.96
CA GLU A 99 -33.03 -8.48 -7.82
C GLU A 99 -34.12 -8.99 -6.88
N ILE A 100 -34.31 -8.34 -5.73
CA ILE A 100 -35.30 -8.72 -4.72
C ILE A 100 -36.73 -8.48 -5.24
N GLN A 101 -36.98 -7.36 -5.91
CA GLN A 101 -38.29 -7.06 -6.51
C GLN A 101 -38.70 -8.13 -7.53
N ASN A 102 -37.76 -8.52 -8.39
CA ASN A 102 -38.00 -9.48 -9.47
C ASN A 102 -37.89 -10.95 -9.05
N SER A 103 -37.50 -11.25 -7.81
CA SER A 103 -37.38 -12.63 -7.33
C SER A 103 -38.76 -13.29 -7.22
N PRO A 104 -39.05 -14.37 -7.98
CA PRO A 104 -40.35 -15.04 -7.93
C PRO A 104 -40.53 -15.86 -6.64
N ASP A 105 -39.42 -16.32 -6.06
CA ASP A 105 -39.40 -17.25 -4.92
C ASP A 105 -39.47 -16.54 -3.56
N LEU A 106 -39.44 -15.21 -3.53
CA LEU A 106 -39.57 -14.41 -2.31
C LEU A 106 -41.02 -13.98 -2.09
N LYS A 107 -41.50 -14.10 -0.84
CA LYS A 107 -42.80 -13.57 -0.43
C LYS A 107 -42.76 -12.04 -0.44
N ASN A 108 -43.90 -11.42 -0.74
CA ASN A 108 -43.99 -9.95 -0.81
C ASN A 108 -43.61 -9.25 0.50
N GLN A 109 -43.97 -9.84 1.66
CA GLN A 109 -43.60 -9.30 2.97
C GLN A 109 -42.07 -9.25 3.18
N ASP A 110 -41.36 -10.29 2.74
CA ASP A 110 -39.89 -10.34 2.85
C ASP A 110 -39.23 -9.33 1.91
N LYS A 111 -39.78 -9.17 0.69
CA LYS A 111 -39.32 -8.14 -0.26
C LYS A 111 -39.44 -6.74 0.33
N GLU A 112 -40.58 -6.42 0.93
CA GLU A 112 -40.81 -5.12 1.58
C GLU A 112 -39.81 -4.87 2.72
N LYS A 113 -39.59 -5.88 3.58
CA LYS A 113 -38.59 -5.80 4.66
C LYS A 113 -37.18 -5.56 4.12
N PHE A 114 -36.74 -6.34 3.12
CA PHE A 114 -35.39 -6.20 2.56
C PHE A 114 -35.18 -4.86 1.83
N ILE A 115 -36.15 -4.41 1.05
CA ILE A 115 -36.09 -3.11 0.37
C ILE A 115 -36.08 -1.97 1.39
N SER A 116 -36.86 -2.07 2.46
CA SER A 116 -36.83 -1.11 3.57
C SER A 116 -35.43 -1.02 4.18
N LEU A 117 -34.80 -2.17 4.52
CA LEU A 117 -33.44 -2.21 5.04
C LEU A 117 -32.41 -1.58 4.09
N LEU A 118 -32.51 -1.87 2.78
CA LEU A 118 -31.64 -1.31 1.76
C LEU A 118 -31.81 0.22 1.63
N ASN A 119 -33.05 0.71 1.65
CA ASN A 119 -33.35 2.15 1.63
C ASN A 119 -32.84 2.85 2.90
N LYS A 120 -33.05 2.26 4.08
CA LYS A 120 -32.48 2.77 5.34
C LYS A 120 -30.95 2.83 5.27
N THR A 121 -30.31 1.79 4.73
CA THR A 121 -28.86 1.75 4.52
C THR A 121 -28.39 2.86 3.59
N GLN A 122 -29.15 3.16 2.52
CA GLN A 122 -28.83 4.26 1.61
C GLN A 122 -28.94 5.62 2.30
N LEU A 123 -29.98 5.82 3.12
CA LEU A 123 -30.21 7.04 3.91
C LEU A 123 -29.23 7.20 5.08
N MET A 124 -28.53 6.13 5.47
CA MET A 124 -27.46 6.17 6.47
C MET A 124 -26.17 6.77 5.91
N ILE A 125 -25.89 6.63 4.60
CA ILE A 125 -24.62 7.15 4.02
C ILE A 125 -24.46 8.68 4.21
N PRO A 126 -25.49 9.53 4.01
CA PRO A 126 -25.42 10.96 4.30
C PRO A 126 -24.95 11.30 5.71
N SER A 127 -25.30 10.51 6.73
CA SER A 127 -24.88 10.79 8.11
C SER A 127 -23.37 10.68 8.31
N LEU A 128 -22.64 9.98 7.43
CA LEU A 128 -21.18 9.89 7.43
C LEU A 128 -20.48 10.97 6.56
N THR A 129 -21.22 11.65 5.68
CA THR A 129 -20.64 12.54 4.65
C THR A 129 -21.00 14.01 4.82
N GLU A 130 -22.08 14.32 5.55
CA GLU A 130 -22.43 15.71 5.83
C GLU A 130 -21.60 16.28 6.98
N GLU A 131 -21.07 17.50 6.79
CA GLU A 131 -20.20 18.16 7.76
C GLU A 131 -20.87 18.44 9.10
N LYS A 132 -22.20 18.62 9.11
CA LYS A 132 -22.98 18.87 10.34
C LYS A 132 -22.94 17.72 11.34
N TYR A 133 -22.66 16.49 10.88
CA TYR A 133 -22.55 15.30 11.72
C TYR A 133 -21.12 14.99 12.15
N LEU A 134 -20.13 15.77 11.68
CA LEU A 134 -18.74 15.58 12.07
C LEU A 134 -18.50 16.17 13.46
N GLU A 135 -18.33 15.28 14.44
CA GLU A 135 -18.13 15.63 15.84
C GLU A 135 -16.82 16.41 16.07
N THR A 136 -16.83 17.33 17.03
CA THR A 136 -15.68 18.19 17.33
C THR A 136 -14.46 17.39 17.75
N ASP A 137 -14.64 16.30 18.49
CA ASP A 137 -13.53 15.44 18.94
C ASP A 137 -12.81 14.80 17.76
N ILE A 138 -13.55 14.32 16.76
CA ILE A 138 -12.99 13.78 15.52
C ILE A 138 -12.23 14.87 14.74
N LYS A 139 -12.76 16.10 14.68
CA LYS A 139 -12.05 17.25 14.06
C LYS A 139 -10.74 17.55 14.79
N ASN A 140 -10.74 17.49 16.12
CA ASN A 140 -9.54 17.72 16.93
C ASN A 140 -8.47 16.66 16.67
N ILE A 141 -8.85 15.38 16.61
CA ILE A 141 -7.93 14.28 16.28
C ILE A 141 -7.34 14.48 14.88
N ILE A 142 -8.17 14.76 13.86
CA ILE A 142 -7.68 15.02 12.49
C ILE A 142 -6.68 16.18 12.48
N ASN A 143 -6.98 17.27 13.20
CA ASN A 143 -6.10 18.43 13.30
C ASN A 143 -4.79 18.11 14.02
N GLU A 144 -4.83 17.33 15.10
CA GLU A 144 -3.65 16.86 15.84
C GLU A 144 -2.74 16.01 14.95
N LEU A 145 -3.30 14.99 14.30
CA LEU A 145 -2.57 14.13 13.36
C LEU A 145 -1.98 14.94 12.20
N THR A 146 -2.76 15.86 11.62
CA THR A 146 -2.30 16.77 10.58
C THR A 146 -1.13 17.64 11.05
N ASN A 147 -1.20 18.16 12.28
CA ASN A 147 -0.14 18.97 12.86
C ASN A 147 1.13 18.16 13.11
N ARG A 148 1.02 16.90 13.55
CA ARG A 148 2.16 15.99 13.68
C ARG A 148 2.86 15.76 12.34
N ILE A 149 2.11 15.53 11.25
CA ILE A 149 2.69 15.42 9.90
C ILE A 149 3.36 16.74 9.47
N LYS A 150 2.73 17.89 9.74
CA LYS A 150 3.31 19.21 9.44
C LYS A 150 4.61 19.45 10.22
N GLN A 151 4.65 19.09 11.50
CA GLN A 151 5.85 19.17 12.34
C GLN A 151 6.95 18.23 11.84
N LEU A 152 6.59 16.98 11.51
CA LEU A 152 7.51 16.01 10.90
C LEU A 152 8.09 16.56 9.59
N THR A 153 7.27 17.17 8.73
CA THR A 153 7.71 17.80 7.47
C THR A 153 8.75 18.91 7.71
N VAL A 154 8.57 19.72 8.75
CA VAL A 154 9.50 20.81 9.10
C VAL A 154 10.77 20.30 9.77
N ASN A 155 10.66 19.26 10.59
CA ASN A 155 11.78 18.74 11.39
C ASN A 155 12.64 17.75 10.61
N PHE A 156 12.05 16.94 9.74
CA PHE A 156 12.74 15.91 8.97
C PHE A 156 13.98 16.41 8.22
N PRO A 157 13.98 17.55 7.50
CA PRO A 157 15.18 18.02 6.79
C PRO A 157 16.26 18.63 7.72
N LYS A 158 15.99 18.83 9.01
CA LYS A 158 16.98 19.43 9.93
C LYS A 158 18.06 18.42 10.32
N ASP A 159 19.29 18.91 10.50
CA ASP A 159 20.41 18.10 10.99
C ASP A 159 20.19 17.60 12.44
N SER A 160 19.33 18.27 13.19
CA SER A 160 18.95 17.91 14.55
C SER A 160 17.92 16.77 14.62
N TYR A 161 17.49 16.23 13.48
CA TYR A 161 16.52 15.13 13.41
C TYR A 161 17.23 13.83 12.98
N PRO A 162 16.96 12.69 13.64
CA PRO A 162 15.96 12.46 14.69
C PRO A 162 16.40 13.03 16.05
N PRO A 163 15.46 13.26 16.99
CA PRO A 163 15.80 13.66 18.35
C PRO A 163 16.76 12.66 19.00
N ALA A 164 17.62 13.16 19.89
CA ALA A 164 18.57 12.31 20.60
C ALA A 164 17.81 11.26 21.44
N LEU A 165 18.17 9.99 21.27
CA LEU A 165 17.65 8.90 22.08
C LEU A 165 18.16 9.02 23.52
N SER A 166 17.39 8.51 24.48
CA SER A 166 17.87 8.34 25.85
C SER A 166 19.04 7.35 25.88
N GLU A 167 19.90 7.43 26.91
CA GLU A 167 21.04 6.51 27.06
C GLU A 167 20.60 5.04 27.07
N GLU A 168 19.44 4.74 27.65
CA GLU A 168 18.87 3.39 27.69
C GLU A 168 18.44 2.89 26.29
N GLU A 169 17.75 3.73 25.52
CA GLU A 169 17.31 3.40 24.17
C GLU A 169 18.47 3.22 23.20
N GLU A 170 19.48 4.11 23.29
CA GLU A 170 20.69 4.00 22.47
C GLU A 170 21.47 2.73 22.81
N ASN A 171 21.59 2.38 24.10
CA ASN A 171 22.23 1.13 24.52
C ASN A 171 21.49 -0.11 23.99
N LYS A 172 20.15 -0.14 24.09
CA LYS A 172 19.32 -1.22 23.51
C LYS A 172 19.52 -1.33 22.00
N ARG A 173 19.56 -0.20 21.30
CA ARG A 173 19.82 -0.14 19.86
C ARG A 173 21.21 -0.69 19.52
N ILE A 174 22.25 -0.29 20.25
CA ILE A 174 23.62 -0.79 20.04
C ILE A 174 23.69 -2.31 20.27
N GLU A 175 23.06 -2.83 21.32
CA GLU A 175 23.01 -4.28 21.56
C GLU A 175 22.26 -5.03 20.45
N ALA A 176 21.16 -4.48 19.95
CA ALA A 176 20.40 -5.06 18.85
C ALA A 176 21.20 -5.05 17.54
N LEU A 177 21.91 -3.95 17.24
CA LEU A 177 22.79 -3.84 16.08
C LEU A 177 23.94 -4.84 16.11
N LYS A 178 24.51 -5.15 17.28
CA LYS A 178 25.54 -6.20 17.42
C LYS A 178 25.05 -7.60 17.07
N LYS A 179 23.76 -7.88 17.26
CA LYS A 179 23.13 -9.17 16.92
C LYS A 179 22.71 -9.25 15.46
N GLN A 180 22.53 -8.11 14.79
CA GLN A 180 22.15 -8.02 13.39
C GLN A 180 23.33 -8.46 12.50
N LYS A 181 23.05 -9.38 11.57
CA LYS A 181 24.01 -9.77 10.54
C LYS A 181 23.90 -8.83 9.35
N GLY A 182 25.01 -8.65 8.62
CA GLY A 182 25.06 -7.78 7.44
C GLY A 182 24.24 -8.31 6.26
N TRP A 183 24.08 -7.45 5.25
CA TRP A 183 23.33 -7.73 4.02
C TRP A 183 23.73 -9.08 3.36
N GLY A 184 22.76 -9.98 3.19
CA GLY A 184 22.93 -11.28 2.54
C GLY A 184 23.60 -12.36 3.40
N ALA A 185 23.62 -12.18 4.72
CA ALA A 185 24.05 -13.22 5.66
C ALA A 185 22.92 -14.24 5.93
N THR A 186 23.28 -15.51 6.17
CA THR A 186 22.34 -16.63 6.26
C THR A 186 21.15 -16.34 7.18
N GLY A 187 19.93 -16.34 6.61
CA GLY A 187 18.63 -16.20 7.30
C GLY A 187 17.95 -14.83 7.16
N MET A 188 18.69 -13.73 6.93
CA MET A 188 18.13 -12.39 6.70
C MET A 188 18.73 -11.77 5.44
N GLU A 189 17.89 -11.49 4.45
CA GLU A 189 18.35 -10.87 3.21
C GLU A 189 18.80 -9.44 3.46
N VAL A 190 17.93 -8.55 3.93
CA VAL A 190 18.28 -7.16 4.25
C VAL A 190 18.08 -6.89 5.75
N PRO A 191 19.10 -6.40 6.47
CA PRO A 191 19.00 -6.07 7.88
C PRO A 191 17.93 -5.00 8.17
N PRO A 192 16.98 -5.23 9.09
CA PRO A 192 15.85 -4.32 9.32
C PRO A 192 16.18 -3.13 10.23
N LEU A 193 17.18 -3.20 11.12
CA LEU A 193 17.49 -2.10 12.06
C LEU A 193 18.39 -1.06 11.40
N PRO A 194 18.18 0.25 11.65
CA PRO A 194 18.96 1.32 11.04
C PRO A 194 20.42 1.34 11.50
N GLU A 195 21.34 1.12 10.57
CA GLU A 195 22.78 1.09 10.81
C GLU A 195 23.42 2.48 10.65
N THR A 196 22.88 3.32 9.75
CA THR A 196 23.42 4.66 9.47
C THR A 196 22.58 5.76 10.13
N LYS A 197 23.18 6.96 10.29
CA LYS A 197 22.45 8.14 10.77
C LYS A 197 21.26 8.48 9.85
N THR A 198 21.47 8.37 8.54
CA THR A 198 20.41 8.55 7.54
C THR A 198 19.33 7.47 7.70
N GLY A 199 19.72 6.20 7.85
CA GLY A 199 18.77 5.12 8.13
C GLY A 199 17.95 5.39 9.40
N LEU A 200 18.59 5.85 10.48
CA LEU A 200 17.90 6.16 11.74
C LEU A 200 16.89 7.29 11.56
N LYS A 201 17.24 8.34 10.80
CA LYS A 201 16.32 9.42 10.42
C LYS A 201 15.06 8.90 9.72
N PHE A 202 15.20 8.04 8.71
CA PHE A 202 14.03 7.45 8.04
C PHE A 202 13.26 6.49 8.95
N HIS A 203 13.96 5.72 9.78
CA HIS A 203 13.34 4.80 10.73
C HIS A 203 12.42 5.53 11.71
N THR A 204 12.91 6.57 12.38
CA THR A 204 12.12 7.36 13.34
C THR A 204 10.94 8.07 12.66
N ALA A 205 11.11 8.51 11.41
CA ALA A 205 9.99 9.08 10.65
C ALA A 205 8.93 8.02 10.30
N ALA A 206 9.34 6.79 9.98
CA ALA A 206 8.42 5.68 9.73
C ALA A 206 7.63 5.31 10.99
N GLU A 207 8.27 5.28 12.16
CA GLU A 207 7.58 5.02 13.44
C GLU A 207 6.51 6.06 13.74
N GLU A 208 6.83 7.35 13.57
CA GLU A 208 5.86 8.42 13.76
C GLU A 208 4.69 8.34 12.76
N LEU A 209 4.98 8.06 11.49
CA LEU A 209 3.94 7.90 10.47
C LEU A 209 3.07 6.67 10.70
N ASN A 210 3.65 5.57 11.21
CA ASN A 210 2.90 4.38 11.59
C ASN A 210 1.97 4.69 12.78
N SER A 211 2.45 5.39 13.80
CA SER A 211 1.62 5.84 14.92
C SER A 211 0.46 6.73 14.45
N ILE A 212 0.74 7.69 13.56
CA ILE A 212 -0.29 8.54 12.96
C ILE A 212 -1.30 7.70 12.17
N SER A 213 -0.83 6.73 11.39
CA SER A 213 -1.67 5.81 10.62
C SER A 213 -2.56 4.98 11.54
N ASP A 214 -2.00 4.37 12.57
CA ASP A 214 -2.73 3.53 13.52
C ASP A 214 -3.80 4.33 14.27
N GLU A 215 -3.48 5.54 14.74
CA GLU A 215 -4.45 6.44 15.37
C GLU A 215 -5.54 6.87 14.39
N PHE A 216 -5.17 7.18 13.14
CA PHE A 216 -6.13 7.53 12.08
C PHE A 216 -7.09 6.39 11.74
N PHE A 217 -6.62 5.14 11.68
CA PHE A 217 -7.47 3.99 11.38
C PHE A 217 -8.25 3.49 12.61
N ALA A 218 -7.77 3.79 13.82
CA ALA A 218 -8.51 3.55 15.05
C ALA A 218 -9.69 4.53 15.21
N MET A 219 -9.52 5.79 14.79
CA MET A 219 -10.63 6.74 14.77
C MET A 219 -11.67 6.36 13.71
N LYS A 220 -12.94 6.33 14.12
CA LYS A 220 -14.08 6.12 13.22
C LYS A 220 -15.00 7.33 13.27
N ASN A 221 -15.49 7.75 12.11
CA ASN A 221 -16.49 8.82 12.00
C ASN A 221 -17.91 8.31 12.32
N HIS A 222 -18.06 7.61 13.44
CA HIS A 222 -19.32 7.00 13.87
C HIS A 222 -20.06 7.97 14.80
N ASN A 223 -20.60 9.05 14.23
CA ASN A 223 -21.36 10.04 14.98
C ASN A 223 -22.67 9.48 15.55
N THR A 224 -23.27 10.23 16.48
CA THR A 224 -24.51 9.83 17.16
C THR A 224 -25.65 9.45 16.22
N GLU A 225 -25.88 10.19 15.13
CA GLU A 225 -26.96 9.87 14.18
C GLU A 225 -26.66 8.60 13.37
N TYR A 226 -25.42 8.43 12.93
CA TYR A 226 -24.97 7.19 12.29
C TYR A 226 -25.13 5.98 13.21
N LEU A 227 -24.74 6.10 14.48
CA LEU A 227 -24.87 5.02 15.46
C LEU A 227 -26.33 4.63 15.67
N ARG A 228 -27.24 5.61 15.75
CA ARG A 228 -28.67 5.36 15.87
C ARG A 228 -29.21 4.60 14.65
N GLN A 229 -28.90 5.07 13.44
CA GLN A 229 -29.36 4.43 12.19
C GLN A 229 -28.78 3.04 11.99
N SER A 230 -27.48 2.86 12.24
CA SER A 230 -26.80 1.57 12.08
C SER A 230 -27.30 0.54 13.09
N GLN A 231 -27.52 0.94 14.35
CA GLN A 231 -28.11 0.07 15.37
C GLN A 231 -29.52 -0.39 15.00
N GLU A 232 -30.36 0.51 14.51
CA GLU A 232 -31.72 0.19 14.01
C GLU A 232 -31.65 -0.86 12.90
N ILE A 233 -30.81 -0.64 11.89
CA ILE A 233 -30.63 -1.57 10.76
C ILE A 233 -30.10 -2.93 11.25
N PHE A 234 -29.10 -2.96 12.12
CA PHE A 234 -28.54 -4.21 12.62
C PHE A 234 -29.50 -4.97 13.54
N ALA A 235 -30.34 -4.25 14.31
CA ALA A 235 -31.38 -4.84 15.13
C ALA A 235 -32.45 -5.51 14.26
N GLU A 236 -32.97 -4.81 13.25
CA GLU A 236 -33.95 -5.37 12.31
C GLU A 236 -33.40 -6.57 11.54
N ILE A 237 -32.13 -6.50 11.11
CA ILE A 237 -31.45 -7.65 10.47
C ILE A 237 -31.36 -8.84 11.42
N LYS A 238 -31.11 -8.60 12.70
CA LYS A 238 -30.99 -9.66 13.71
C LYS A 238 -32.35 -10.27 14.01
N GLU A 239 -33.35 -9.45 14.30
CA GLU A 239 -34.72 -9.88 14.55
C GLU A 239 -35.25 -10.71 13.39
N TYR A 240 -35.10 -10.23 12.14
CA TYR A 240 -35.50 -10.99 10.97
C TYR A 240 -34.78 -12.34 10.87
N LYS A 241 -33.47 -12.39 11.17
CA LYS A 241 -32.70 -13.63 11.16
C LYS A 241 -33.15 -14.64 12.20
N ASP A 242 -33.55 -14.17 13.37
CA ASP A 242 -34.00 -15.00 14.49
C ASP A 242 -35.41 -15.57 14.22
N GLU A 243 -36.20 -14.92 13.35
CA GLU A 243 -37.52 -15.40 12.87
C GLU A 243 -37.44 -16.47 11.77
N LEU A 244 -36.30 -16.62 11.06
CA LEU A 244 -36.19 -17.53 9.92
C LEU A 244 -36.03 -19.00 10.34
N ASP A 245 -36.73 -19.89 9.63
CA ASP A 245 -36.59 -21.33 9.77
C ASP A 245 -35.47 -21.93 8.88
N ASP A 246 -35.17 -23.22 9.07
CA ASP A 246 -34.11 -23.92 8.30
C ASP A 246 -34.44 -24.21 6.84
N SER A 247 -35.70 -24.07 6.43
CA SER A 247 -36.12 -24.21 5.03
C SER A 247 -36.00 -22.91 4.23
N GLN A 248 -35.85 -21.76 4.89
CA GLN A 248 -35.76 -20.42 4.27
C GLN A 248 -34.34 -20.00 3.87
N GLU A 249 -33.65 -20.86 3.12
CA GLU A 249 -32.24 -20.63 2.72
C GLU A 249 -32.05 -19.41 1.79
N LEU A 250 -33.05 -19.08 0.97
CA LEU A 250 -33.01 -17.93 0.08
C LEU A 250 -33.04 -16.61 0.87
N GLU A 251 -33.98 -16.50 1.82
CA GLU A 251 -34.13 -15.36 2.71
C GLU A 251 -32.87 -15.18 3.57
N LYS A 252 -32.34 -16.27 4.14
CA LYS A 252 -31.05 -16.29 4.88
C LYS A 252 -29.90 -15.74 4.04
N THR A 253 -29.87 -16.06 2.74
CA THR A 253 -28.85 -15.58 1.81
C THR A 253 -28.97 -14.08 1.60
N TYR A 254 -30.16 -13.58 1.24
CA TYR A 254 -30.37 -12.15 1.03
C TYR A 254 -30.04 -11.32 2.27
N ILE A 255 -30.55 -11.71 3.45
CA ILE A 255 -30.29 -10.95 4.67
C ILE A 255 -28.80 -10.99 5.07
N LYS A 256 -28.07 -12.06 4.73
CA LYS A 256 -26.61 -12.14 4.93
C LYS A 256 -25.86 -11.20 3.99
N GLU A 257 -26.27 -11.11 2.72
CA GLU A 257 -25.66 -10.19 1.76
C GLU A 257 -25.96 -8.72 2.11
N ILE A 258 -27.18 -8.40 2.52
CA ILE A 258 -27.53 -7.07 3.05
C ILE A 258 -26.67 -6.75 4.28
N LYS A 259 -26.56 -7.67 5.25
CA LYS A 259 -25.69 -7.50 6.42
C LYS A 259 -24.23 -7.26 6.03
N LYS A 260 -23.70 -7.98 5.03
CA LYS A 260 -22.34 -7.75 4.51
C LYS A 260 -22.21 -6.37 3.89
N LEU A 261 -23.22 -5.91 3.15
CA LEU A 261 -23.23 -4.58 2.55
C LEU A 261 -23.17 -3.49 3.61
N VAL A 262 -24.04 -3.54 4.63
CA VAL A 262 -24.04 -2.58 5.74
C VAL A 262 -22.68 -2.59 6.46
N ARG A 263 -22.11 -3.78 6.69
CA ARG A 263 -20.77 -3.91 7.30
C ARG A 263 -19.65 -3.32 6.44
N ARG A 264 -19.72 -3.41 5.11
CA ARG A 264 -18.71 -2.78 4.24
C ARG A 264 -18.72 -1.27 4.36
N ILE A 265 -19.90 -0.66 4.54
CA ILE A 265 -20.03 0.77 4.82
C ILE A 265 -19.50 1.09 6.24
N ASP A 266 -19.85 0.27 7.23
CA ASP A 266 -19.42 0.46 8.63
C ASP A 266 -17.90 0.38 8.84
N TYR A 267 -17.23 -0.51 8.11
CA TYR A 267 -15.78 -0.64 8.13
C TYR A 267 -15.05 0.38 7.24
N ALA A 268 -15.77 1.11 6.39
CA ALA A 268 -15.15 2.09 5.52
C ALA A 268 -14.89 3.39 6.30
N SER A 269 -13.67 3.92 6.18
CA SER A 269 -13.29 5.23 6.69
C SER A 269 -13.93 6.34 5.84
N ILE A 270 -15.22 6.59 6.05
CA ILE A 270 -16.00 7.61 5.34
C ILE A 270 -16.03 8.90 6.17
N PHE A 271 -15.53 9.98 5.56
CA PHE A 271 -15.54 11.32 6.13
C PHE A 271 -16.20 12.30 5.15
N PRO A 272 -16.65 13.47 5.63
CA PRO A 272 -17.07 14.55 4.74
C PRO A 272 -15.97 14.93 3.73
N PRO A 273 -16.32 15.35 2.50
CA PRO A 273 -15.36 15.55 1.41
C PRO A 273 -14.15 16.42 1.76
N ASN A 274 -14.36 17.52 2.49
CA ASN A 274 -13.30 18.49 2.80
C ASN A 274 -12.62 18.25 4.15
N ALA A 275 -13.06 17.24 4.93
CA ALA A 275 -12.60 17.04 6.30
C ALA A 275 -11.12 16.65 6.39
N LEU A 276 -10.57 16.03 5.33
CA LEU A 276 -9.21 15.51 5.31
C LEU A 276 -8.28 16.28 4.36
N ASP A 277 -8.72 17.38 3.76
CA ASP A 277 -7.96 18.14 2.75
C ASP A 277 -6.61 18.64 3.30
N GLU A 278 -6.61 19.14 4.53
CA GLU A 278 -5.39 19.62 5.17
C GLU A 278 -4.41 18.49 5.49
N MET A 279 -4.94 17.32 5.88
CA MET A 279 -4.15 16.12 6.10
C MET A 279 -3.54 15.64 4.78
N GLU A 280 -4.31 15.58 3.70
CA GLU A 280 -3.82 15.22 2.36
C GLU A 280 -2.67 16.13 1.92
N LYS A 281 -2.85 17.46 2.05
CA LYS A 281 -1.81 18.44 1.72
C LYS A 281 -0.55 18.21 2.54
N SER A 282 -0.69 17.92 3.84
CA SER A 282 0.45 17.63 4.72
C SER A 282 1.20 16.36 4.30
N ILE A 283 0.48 15.29 3.92
CA ILE A 283 1.06 14.03 3.43
C ILE A 283 1.82 14.27 2.12
N ARG A 284 1.23 15.01 1.17
CA ARG A 284 1.90 15.37 -0.10
C ARG A 284 3.15 16.22 0.13
N ALA A 285 3.09 17.16 1.08
CA ALA A 285 4.23 17.98 1.45
C ALA A 285 5.37 17.13 2.04
N PHE A 286 5.04 16.23 2.97
CA PHE A 286 6.01 15.30 3.55
C PHE A 286 6.62 14.37 2.50
N ASP A 287 5.81 13.74 1.63
CA ASP A 287 6.28 12.88 0.53
C ASP A 287 7.29 13.62 -0.38
N GLY A 288 7.02 14.89 -0.67
CA GLY A 288 7.95 15.75 -1.41
C GLY A 288 9.27 16.01 -0.68
N VAL A 289 9.22 16.27 0.63
CA VAL A 289 10.42 16.47 1.47
C VAL A 289 11.22 15.17 1.61
N GLN A 290 10.55 14.05 1.91
CA GLN A 290 11.17 12.73 2.00
C GLN A 290 11.94 12.38 0.72
N LYS A 291 11.35 12.58 -0.46
CA LYS A 291 12.00 12.32 -1.75
C LYS A 291 13.22 13.21 -2.01
N LYS A 292 13.25 14.43 -1.47
CA LYS A 292 14.42 15.31 -1.55
C LYS A 292 15.54 14.80 -0.63
N GLU A 293 15.20 14.44 0.60
CA GLU A 293 16.15 13.91 1.59
C GLU A 293 16.71 12.54 1.23
N GLN A 294 15.98 11.71 0.47
CA GLN A 294 16.52 10.47 -0.09
C GLN A 294 17.77 10.74 -0.95
N GLY A 295 17.84 11.87 -1.67
CA GLY A 295 19.02 12.34 -2.37
C GLY A 295 19.76 11.25 -3.16
N ALA A 296 21.01 10.99 -2.78
CA ALA A 296 21.87 10.00 -3.43
C ALA A 296 21.38 8.55 -3.29
N ILE A 297 20.57 8.20 -2.28
CA ILE A 297 20.00 6.87 -2.10
C ILE A 297 19.13 6.52 -3.32
N ARG A 298 18.36 7.48 -3.83
CA ARG A 298 17.52 7.28 -5.03
C ARG A 298 18.33 7.01 -6.30
N ILE A 299 19.50 7.63 -6.42
CA ILE A 299 20.41 7.40 -7.55
C ILE A 299 21.03 6.00 -7.43
N LYS A 300 21.43 5.60 -6.22
CA LYS A 300 21.92 4.24 -5.96
C LYS A 300 20.85 3.20 -6.27
N ASP A 301 19.61 3.41 -5.84
CA ASP A 301 18.46 2.55 -6.15
C ASP A 301 18.31 2.36 -7.67
N ALA A 302 18.16 3.47 -8.41
CA ALA A 302 17.94 3.43 -9.85
C ALA A 302 19.10 2.81 -10.65
N LEU A 303 20.35 2.99 -10.22
CA LEU A 303 21.54 2.53 -10.94
C LEU A 303 21.99 1.13 -10.53
N LEU A 304 21.79 0.74 -9.27
CA LEU A 304 22.37 -0.48 -8.71
C LEU A 304 21.32 -1.55 -8.38
N PHE A 305 20.04 -1.20 -8.41
CA PHE A 305 18.93 -2.13 -8.24
C PHE A 305 18.02 -2.10 -9.48
N PRO A 306 18.55 -2.41 -10.68
CA PRO A 306 17.77 -2.35 -11.90
C PRO A 306 16.65 -3.40 -11.93
N ALA A 307 15.48 -2.96 -12.38
CA ALA A 307 14.27 -3.79 -12.47
C ALA A 307 13.85 -4.41 -11.12
N GLY A 308 14.13 -3.72 -10.01
CA GLY A 308 13.73 -4.11 -8.66
C GLY A 308 13.98 -2.98 -7.66
N THR A 309 13.73 -3.23 -6.39
CA THR A 309 14.15 -2.36 -5.28
C THR A 309 14.10 -3.17 -3.98
N ILE A 310 14.38 -2.54 -2.85
CA ILE A 310 14.18 -3.16 -1.53
C ILE A 310 12.81 -2.74 -1.03
N VAL A 311 12.01 -3.74 -0.68
CA VAL A 311 10.67 -3.57 -0.14
C VAL A 311 10.65 -3.99 1.32
N ASN A 312 9.79 -3.34 2.09
CA ASN A 312 9.51 -3.77 3.45
C ASN A 312 8.35 -4.78 3.43
N SER A 313 8.54 -5.92 4.09
CA SER A 313 7.56 -7.01 4.15
C SER A 313 7.23 -7.35 5.61
N GLY A 314 7.02 -6.32 6.45
CA GLY A 314 6.76 -6.46 7.87
C GLY A 314 8.05 -6.54 8.71
N PRO A 315 8.41 -7.69 9.32
CA PRO A 315 9.56 -7.79 10.23
C PRO A 315 10.91 -7.74 9.50
N THR A 316 10.93 -7.99 8.19
CA THR A 316 12.16 -8.00 7.39
C THR A 316 11.97 -7.26 6.08
N CYS A 317 13.06 -6.66 5.61
CA CYS A 317 13.14 -6.13 4.26
C CYS A 317 13.65 -7.22 3.31
N ALA A 318 13.09 -7.23 2.10
CA ALA A 318 13.43 -8.18 1.07
C ALA A 318 13.74 -7.43 -0.23
N GLU A 319 14.54 -8.07 -1.06
CA GLU A 319 14.84 -7.58 -2.38
C GLU A 319 13.74 -8.05 -3.35
N ASP A 320 13.01 -7.12 -3.97
CA ASP A 320 11.92 -7.47 -4.89
C ASP A 320 12.22 -6.98 -6.30
N GLY A 321 11.84 -7.78 -7.30
CA GLY A 321 11.93 -7.39 -8.70
C GLY A 321 12.13 -8.55 -9.69
N PRO A 322 11.68 -8.39 -10.95
CA PRO A 322 11.84 -9.37 -12.02
C PRO A 322 13.29 -9.79 -12.32
N GLY A 323 14.31 -9.06 -11.82
CA GLY A 323 15.74 -9.42 -11.95
C GLY A 323 16.19 -10.64 -11.12
N ARG A 324 15.36 -11.14 -10.20
CA ARG A 324 15.63 -12.30 -9.31
C ARG A 324 15.62 -13.68 -9.98
N TRP A 325 15.50 -13.77 -11.31
CA TRP A 325 15.40 -15.04 -12.03
C TRP A 325 16.70 -15.87 -12.02
N LEU A 326 17.85 -15.26 -11.73
CA LEU A 326 19.13 -15.97 -11.52
C LEU A 326 19.61 -15.85 -10.07
N PRO A 327 20.22 -16.92 -9.51
CA PRO A 327 20.91 -16.83 -8.24
C PRO A 327 22.07 -15.85 -8.37
N LYS A 328 22.26 -15.01 -7.36
CA LYS A 328 23.34 -14.02 -7.37
C LYS A 328 24.69 -14.71 -7.47
N PRO A 329 25.65 -14.11 -8.19
CA PRO A 329 27.03 -14.59 -8.22
C PRO A 329 27.56 -14.84 -6.81
N SER A 330 27.42 -13.89 -5.88
CA SER A 330 27.95 -14.05 -4.52
C SER A 330 27.34 -15.23 -3.77
N ASP A 331 26.03 -15.45 -3.91
CA ASP A 331 25.34 -16.56 -3.25
C ASP A 331 25.75 -17.90 -3.86
N THR A 332 25.94 -17.93 -5.18
CA THR A 332 26.42 -19.09 -5.92
C THR A 332 27.86 -19.45 -5.53
N PHE A 333 28.77 -18.47 -5.54
CA PHE A 333 30.17 -18.67 -5.12
C PHE A 333 30.29 -19.08 -3.65
N ARG A 334 29.44 -18.55 -2.76
CA ARG A 334 29.41 -19.00 -1.36
C ARG A 334 28.99 -20.45 -1.25
N ILE A 335 27.92 -20.87 -1.92
CA ILE A 335 27.49 -22.28 -1.93
C ILE A 335 28.64 -23.20 -2.40
N PHE A 336 29.39 -22.79 -3.41
CA PHE A 336 30.56 -23.56 -3.88
C PHE A 336 31.79 -23.47 -2.97
N GLY A 337 31.92 -22.43 -2.15
CA GLY A 337 33.01 -22.29 -1.18
C GLY A 337 32.74 -22.97 0.17
N ASP A 338 31.47 -23.18 0.50
CA ASP A 338 31.00 -23.91 1.70
C ASP A 338 30.87 -25.43 1.44
N LEU A 339 30.86 -25.87 0.17
CA LEU A 339 30.99 -27.26 -0.28
C LEU A 339 32.45 -27.69 -0.32
#